data_AF-A0A3R6NK86-F1
#
_entry.id   AF-A0A3R6NK86-F1
#
_cell.length_a   1.000
_cell.length_b   1.000
_cell.length_c   1.000
_cell.angle_alpha   90.00
_cell.angle_beta   90.00
_cell.angle_gamma   90.00
#
_symmetry.space_group_name_H-M   'P 1'
#
loop_
_entity.id
_entity.type
_entity.pdbx_description
1 polymer ?
#
loop_
_entity_poly.entity_id
_entity_poly.type
_entity_poly.pdbx_seq_one_letter_code
_entity_poly.pdbx_strand_id
1 'polypeptide(L)'
;MGSNEIMIPNEFCYPKPIDDDEHERFDISHIPFFYISDIHLAHRVCNKFKDKATKEEIRSYIKYLARSMVSSIGTRPYNSYLLIAGDTSSIFEFAAIFYNELIQWWNPNQIVVVPGNHELWDPCIDMEDNIEIYRKFFDDLGIIFLQNDLMCVEDRKKCEIFSEVEILKMSEEEIRSKSQCCSVIILGGIGFSGLNEKFNASNIRYGKSFDELSREAALRKDIQEAIRFNTIYTKILKSLGKSRVIVLTHVKKGDWNTEPHNPYWIYLNGHNHQNFYEVSDRRTIYADNQIGYRTKNIGLKYFYCDNNYDIFAYYQDGIHEITREQYIDFNRGKLVSMSFKREDGTIYMLKRNSIYLFLIYCEYSKRSRGKSLYLMNGGKLGRLGRNRIEDLAYYYDNLKKYVENVNQLLYRYVGGQQRISEFIKHLGGSGKIHGCIVDVERPNELEGFSYCHLFVNPIDGKVTPYFAYDVKSRIVYKDFKALLQAHDSCKLMANNYLRLEKESVHNLPTIQYSGQMEEWENEDSMYDEGGYLYKISRIIKSLQYCAEKNIVRLWNEELLNYDFVNRIKQSNKIDEIVDDRLMIDEKSI
;
A
#
# COMPACT_ATOMS: atom_id res chain seq x y z
N MET A 1 -0.49 -33.72 -13.08
CA MET A 1 -0.19 -32.40 -12.50
C MET A 1 -0.50 -31.38 -13.58
N GLY A 2 -1.69 -30.79 -13.54
CA GLY A 2 -2.21 -29.92 -14.59
C GLY A 2 -1.66 -28.51 -14.46
N SER A 3 -1.12 -28.00 -15.55
CA SER A 3 -0.68 -26.62 -15.76
C SER A 3 -1.90 -25.68 -15.73
N ASN A 4 -2.12 -24.99 -14.62
CA ASN A 4 -3.00 -23.81 -14.58
C ASN A 4 -2.24 -22.59 -15.13
N GLU A 5 -1.79 -22.67 -16.38
CA GLU A 5 -1.31 -21.52 -17.12
C GLU A 5 -2.52 -20.75 -17.66
N ILE A 6 -2.81 -19.60 -17.06
CA ILE A 6 -3.81 -18.68 -17.60
C ILE A 6 -3.10 -17.82 -18.64
N MET A 7 -3.27 -18.18 -19.92
CA MET A 7 -2.92 -17.30 -21.03
C MET A 7 -3.92 -16.14 -21.08
N ILE A 8 -3.44 -14.91 -20.87
CA ILE A 8 -4.26 -13.70 -20.93
C ILE A 8 -4.53 -13.35 -22.41
N PRO A 9 -5.79 -13.18 -22.85
CA PRO A 9 -6.14 -12.79 -24.22
C PRO A 9 -5.54 -11.42 -24.62
N ASN A 10 -5.25 -11.24 -25.92
CA ASN A 10 -4.65 -10.03 -26.53
C ASN A 10 -5.51 -8.75 -26.46
N GLU A 11 -6.63 -8.73 -25.74
CA GLU A 11 -7.42 -7.52 -25.49
C GLU A 11 -6.90 -6.84 -24.22
N PHE A 12 -5.95 -5.92 -24.40
CA PHE A 12 -5.44 -5.05 -23.34
C PHE A 12 -6.55 -4.10 -22.86
N CYS A 13 -7.33 -4.55 -21.89
CA CYS A 13 -8.16 -3.67 -21.08
C CYS A 13 -7.27 -3.17 -19.94
N TYR A 14 -6.74 -1.95 -20.06
CA TYR A 14 -6.10 -1.27 -18.93
C TYR A 14 -7.21 -1.00 -17.91
N PRO A 15 -7.24 -1.68 -16.75
CA PRO A 15 -8.19 -1.30 -15.71
C PRO A 15 -7.91 0.17 -15.42
N LYS A 16 -8.96 0.99 -15.32
CA LYS A 16 -8.80 2.31 -14.74
C LYS A 16 -8.63 2.13 -13.23
N PRO A 17 -7.79 2.94 -12.55
CA PRO A 17 -7.91 3.11 -11.11
C PRO A 17 -9.37 3.35 -10.74
N ILE A 18 -9.85 2.74 -9.66
CA ILE A 18 -11.26 2.77 -9.23
C ILE A 18 -11.71 4.20 -8.81
N ASP A 19 -10.80 5.17 -8.85
CA ASP A 19 -10.95 6.55 -8.41
C ASP A 19 -11.31 7.50 -9.57
N ASP A 20 -12.23 7.10 -10.45
CA ASP A 20 -12.62 7.79 -11.70
C ASP A 20 -13.63 8.95 -11.49
N ASP A 21 -13.80 9.46 -10.27
CA ASP A 21 -14.64 10.65 -10.03
C ASP A 21 -13.74 11.78 -9.52
N GLU A 22 -13.75 12.93 -10.21
CA GLU A 22 -12.91 14.13 -10.08
C GLU A 22 -12.93 14.83 -8.69
N HIS A 23 -13.33 14.12 -7.63
CA HIS A 23 -13.58 14.58 -6.27
C HIS A 23 -12.88 13.67 -5.25
N GLU A 24 -11.56 13.78 -5.10
CA GLU A 24 -10.80 13.03 -4.09
C GLU A 24 -10.27 13.89 -2.94
N ARG A 25 -10.70 13.53 -1.72
CA ARG A 25 -9.81 13.55 -0.55
C ARG A 25 -9.08 12.20 -0.54
N PHE A 26 -7.81 12.27 -0.90
CA PHE A 26 -6.88 11.16 -1.18
C PHE A 26 -6.94 9.98 -0.19
N ASP A 27 -7.00 8.75 -0.73
CA ASP A 27 -6.59 7.56 0.02
C ASP A 27 -5.09 7.67 0.36
N ILE A 28 -4.81 8.23 1.53
CA ILE A 28 -3.45 8.38 2.04
C ILE A 28 -2.81 7.04 2.42
N SER A 29 -3.58 5.95 2.48
CA SER A 29 -3.12 4.65 2.96
C SER A 29 -2.44 3.81 1.92
N HIS A 30 -2.65 4.13 0.64
CA HIS A 30 -1.99 3.47 -0.48
C HIS A 30 -1.30 4.49 -1.39
N ILE A 31 -0.27 4.03 -2.08
CA ILE A 31 0.45 4.78 -3.11
C ILE A 31 0.24 4.03 -4.42
N PRO A 32 -0.34 4.67 -5.45
CA PRO A 32 -0.43 4.08 -6.78
C PRO A 32 0.91 4.18 -7.50
N PHE A 33 1.37 3.03 -8.01
CA PHE A 33 2.55 2.88 -8.85
C PHE A 33 2.12 2.44 -10.23
N PHE A 34 2.25 3.33 -11.21
CA PHE A 34 2.06 3.04 -12.62
C PHE A 34 3.35 2.50 -13.21
N TYR A 35 3.27 1.59 -14.17
CA TYR A 35 4.47 0.97 -14.72
C TYR A 35 4.34 0.57 -16.18
N ILE A 36 5.50 0.51 -16.85
CA ILE A 36 5.66 0.11 -18.25
C ILE A 36 7.11 -0.32 -18.53
N SER A 37 7.32 -1.13 -19.57
CA SER A 37 8.65 -1.43 -20.10
C SER A 37 8.59 -1.69 -21.61
N ASP A 38 9.77 -1.79 -22.24
CA ASP A 38 9.92 -2.29 -23.61
C ASP A 38 9.12 -1.47 -24.63
N ILE A 39 9.19 -0.14 -24.52
CA ILE A 39 8.49 0.78 -25.42
C ILE A 39 9.09 0.72 -26.83
N HIS A 40 10.42 0.57 -26.93
CA HIS A 40 11.16 0.42 -28.20
C HIS A 40 10.85 1.52 -29.24
N LEU A 41 11.04 2.78 -28.86
CA LEU A 41 10.70 3.95 -29.69
C LEU A 41 11.30 3.90 -31.10
N ALA A 42 12.58 3.52 -31.23
CA ALA A 42 13.24 3.40 -32.53
C ALA A 42 12.48 2.45 -33.48
N HIS A 43 12.10 1.27 -32.97
CA HIS A 43 11.31 0.31 -33.75
C HIS A 43 9.91 0.85 -34.09
N ARG A 44 9.25 1.56 -33.16
CA ARG A 44 7.94 2.18 -33.41
C ARG A 44 8.00 3.25 -34.50
N VAL A 45 9.05 4.07 -34.49
CA VAL A 45 9.29 5.09 -35.51
C VAL A 45 9.47 4.43 -36.87
N CYS A 46 10.37 3.43 -36.98
CA CYS A 46 10.58 2.69 -38.23
C CYS A 46 9.30 2.04 -38.77
N ASN A 47 8.48 1.46 -37.89
CA ASN A 47 7.22 0.83 -38.31
C ASN A 47 6.16 1.84 -38.76
N LYS A 48 6.11 3.02 -38.13
CA LYS A 48 5.18 4.10 -38.50
C LYS A 48 5.58 4.75 -39.81
N PHE A 49 6.88 4.98 -40.01
CA PHE A 49 7.45 5.70 -41.14
C PHE A 49 8.33 4.75 -41.97
N LYS A 50 7.69 3.86 -42.74
CA LYS A 50 8.39 2.80 -43.48
C LYS A 50 9.39 3.30 -44.54
N ASP A 51 9.11 4.45 -45.15
CA ASP A 51 9.90 4.96 -46.28
C ASP A 51 10.73 6.19 -45.91
N LYS A 52 10.06 7.31 -45.59
CA LYS A 52 10.68 8.59 -45.22
C LYS A 52 9.83 9.31 -44.18
N ALA A 53 10.50 10.04 -43.28
CA ALA A 53 9.91 11.01 -42.38
C ALA A 53 10.88 12.16 -42.13
N THR A 54 10.35 13.35 -41.88
CA THR A 54 11.14 14.48 -41.41
C THR A 54 11.48 14.31 -39.92
N LYS A 55 12.48 15.06 -39.45
CA LYS A 55 12.83 15.07 -38.01
C LYS A 55 11.64 15.54 -37.16
N GLU A 56 10.87 16.50 -37.67
CA GLU A 56 9.71 17.07 -37.02
C GLU A 56 8.54 16.07 -36.92
N GLU A 57 8.32 15.25 -37.95
CA GLU A 57 7.33 14.17 -37.93
C GLU A 57 7.68 13.10 -36.89
N ILE A 58 8.94 12.67 -36.85
CA ILE A 58 9.44 11.71 -35.86
C ILE A 58 9.29 12.27 -34.45
N ARG A 59 9.73 13.52 -34.23
CA ARG A 59 9.60 14.21 -32.94
C ARG A 59 8.14 14.30 -32.48
N SER A 60 7.25 14.69 -33.39
CA SER A 60 5.81 14.81 -33.10
C SER A 60 5.19 13.46 -32.75
N TYR A 61 5.59 12.39 -33.45
CA TYR A 61 5.11 11.05 -33.17
C TYR A 61 5.58 10.53 -31.80
N ILE A 62 6.86 10.71 -31.44
CA ILE A 62 7.38 10.33 -30.12
C ILE A 62 6.64 11.08 -29.00
N LYS A 63 6.42 12.39 -29.17
CA LYS A 63 5.63 13.19 -28.23
C LYS A 63 4.19 12.68 -28.09
N TYR A 64 3.57 12.33 -29.21
CA TYR A 64 2.24 11.72 -29.22
C TYR A 64 2.21 10.40 -28.44
N LEU A 65 3.23 9.56 -28.55
CA LEU A 65 3.32 8.32 -27.79
C LEU A 65 3.42 8.56 -26.28
N ALA A 66 4.26 9.52 -25.85
CA ALA A 66 4.36 9.91 -24.43
C ALA A 66 3.01 10.40 -23.88
N ARG A 67 2.31 11.27 -24.62
CA ARG A 67 0.97 11.76 -24.26
C ARG A 67 -0.04 10.63 -24.18
N SER A 68 -0.10 9.79 -25.22
CA SER A 68 -1.06 8.69 -25.29
C SER A 68 -0.89 7.70 -24.14
N MET A 69 0.36 7.43 -23.75
CA MET A 69 0.68 6.59 -22.60
C MET A 69 0.10 7.17 -21.30
N VAL A 70 0.28 8.46 -21.04
CA VAL A 70 -0.26 9.10 -19.82
C VAL A 70 -1.78 9.24 -19.91
N SER A 71 -2.33 9.58 -21.07
CA SER A 71 -3.78 9.69 -21.26
C SER A 71 -4.51 8.37 -21.08
N SER A 72 -3.83 7.22 -21.13
CA SER A 72 -4.46 5.90 -20.95
C SER A 72 -5.03 5.69 -19.54
N ILE A 73 -4.59 6.47 -18.55
CA ILE A 73 -5.04 6.33 -17.15
C ILE A 73 -6.13 7.34 -16.76
N GLY A 74 -6.52 8.24 -17.68
CA GLY A 74 -7.48 9.31 -17.37
C GLY A 74 -6.92 10.29 -16.34
N THR A 75 -7.67 10.52 -15.27
CA THR A 75 -7.26 11.41 -14.18
C THR A 75 -6.18 10.75 -13.33
N ARG A 76 -5.02 11.40 -13.24
CA ARG A 76 -3.89 10.88 -12.47
C ARG A 76 -4.14 11.03 -10.96
N PRO A 77 -4.04 9.95 -10.17
CA PRO A 77 -4.11 10.04 -8.72
C PRO A 77 -3.01 10.92 -8.14
N TYR A 78 -3.29 11.64 -7.06
CA TYR A 78 -2.26 12.40 -6.37
C TYR A 78 -1.22 11.48 -5.74
N ASN A 79 0.01 11.97 -5.64
CA ASN A 79 1.13 11.23 -5.04
C ASN A 79 1.39 9.85 -5.69
N SER A 80 1.14 9.73 -7.00
CA SER A 80 1.41 8.53 -7.80
C SER A 80 2.83 8.51 -8.37
N TYR A 81 3.42 7.32 -8.46
CA TYR A 81 4.71 7.11 -9.12
C TYR A 81 4.53 6.49 -10.51
N LEU A 82 5.47 6.80 -11.42
CA LEU A 82 5.61 6.15 -12.72
C LEU A 82 6.95 5.41 -12.77
N LEU A 83 6.91 4.10 -12.98
CA LEU A 83 8.06 3.21 -13.09
C LEU A 83 8.29 2.83 -14.55
N ILE A 84 9.48 3.05 -15.09
CA ILE A 84 9.85 2.64 -16.45
C ILE A 84 11.01 1.65 -16.39
N ALA A 85 10.74 0.40 -16.72
CA ALA A 85 11.68 -0.72 -16.55
C ALA A 85 12.56 -0.96 -17.79
N GLY A 86 13.15 0.10 -18.33
CA GLY A 86 14.11 0.03 -19.44
C GLY A 86 13.51 -0.27 -20.81
N ASP A 87 14.40 -0.28 -21.82
CA ASP A 87 14.09 -0.47 -23.24
C ASP A 87 13.04 0.53 -23.75
N THR A 88 13.22 1.79 -23.36
CA THR A 88 12.47 2.90 -23.93
C THR A 88 12.93 3.17 -25.36
N SER A 89 14.24 3.25 -25.60
CA SER A 89 14.80 3.52 -26.92
C SER A 89 16.24 3.05 -27.05
N SER A 90 16.61 2.57 -28.25
CA SER A 90 18.01 2.34 -28.63
C SER A 90 18.70 3.55 -29.26
N ILE A 91 18.02 4.69 -29.31
CA ILE A 91 18.52 5.97 -29.84
C ILE A 91 18.31 7.02 -28.76
N PHE A 92 19.40 7.66 -28.32
CA PHE A 92 19.41 8.61 -27.21
C PHE A 92 18.54 9.83 -27.53
N GLU A 93 18.61 10.37 -28.74
CA GLU A 93 17.78 11.53 -29.16
C GLU A 93 16.27 11.23 -29.03
N PHE A 94 15.85 10.00 -29.30
CA PHE A 94 14.45 9.60 -29.19
C PHE A 94 14.01 9.46 -27.73
N ALA A 95 14.87 8.87 -26.88
CA ALA A 95 14.64 8.87 -25.44
C ALA A 95 14.54 10.30 -24.91
N ALA A 96 15.46 11.19 -25.33
CA ALA A 96 15.46 12.58 -24.91
C ALA A 96 14.15 13.30 -25.26
N ILE A 97 13.65 13.15 -26.48
CA ILE A 97 12.36 13.72 -26.91
C ILE A 97 11.20 13.17 -26.05
N PHE A 98 11.19 11.86 -25.80
CA PHE A 98 10.13 11.19 -25.04
C PHE A 98 10.08 11.69 -23.61
N TYR A 99 11.20 11.68 -22.88
CA TYR A 99 11.25 12.08 -21.49
C TYR A 99 11.01 13.58 -21.28
N ASN A 100 11.52 14.44 -22.19
CA ASN A 100 11.21 15.88 -22.15
C ASN A 100 9.70 16.15 -22.32
N GLU A 101 9.01 15.36 -23.12
CA GLU A 101 7.56 15.46 -23.23
C GLU A 101 6.87 14.89 -21.99
N LEU A 102 7.33 13.74 -21.47
CA LEU A 102 6.73 13.05 -20.34
C LEU A 102 6.64 13.93 -19.08
N ILE A 103 7.68 14.71 -18.78
CA ILE A 103 7.70 15.60 -17.59
C ILE A 103 6.69 16.75 -17.68
N GLN A 104 6.09 17.00 -18.84
CA GLN A 104 4.97 17.96 -18.96
C GLN A 104 3.66 17.39 -18.40
N TRP A 105 3.57 16.06 -18.28
CA TRP A 105 2.36 15.33 -17.92
C TRP A 105 2.48 14.57 -16.59
N TRP A 106 3.70 14.42 -16.07
CA TRP A 106 3.99 13.77 -14.80
C TRP A 106 5.02 14.55 -14.00
N ASN A 107 4.89 14.52 -12.67
CA ASN A 107 5.87 15.15 -11.79
C ASN A 107 7.23 14.42 -11.92
N PRO A 108 8.30 15.07 -12.38
CA PRO A 108 9.58 14.41 -12.64
C PRO A 108 10.13 13.66 -11.42
N ASN A 109 9.99 14.23 -10.22
CA ASN A 109 10.45 13.63 -8.96
C ASN A 109 9.67 12.36 -8.54
N GLN A 110 8.68 11.95 -9.34
CA GLN A 110 7.88 10.73 -9.15
C GLN A 110 7.97 9.80 -10.36
N ILE A 111 8.88 10.07 -11.30
CA ILE A 111 9.23 9.17 -12.40
C ILE A 111 10.52 8.46 -12.00
N VAL A 112 10.49 7.13 -11.96
CA VAL A 112 11.62 6.28 -11.62
C VAL A 112 11.94 5.41 -12.83
N VAL A 113 13.17 5.51 -13.32
CA VAL A 113 13.64 4.85 -14.54
C VAL A 113 14.83 3.97 -14.21
N VAL A 114 14.83 2.75 -14.75
CA VAL A 114 16.04 1.93 -14.86
C VAL A 114 16.39 1.77 -16.34
N PRO A 115 17.66 1.66 -16.71
CA PRO A 115 18.03 1.42 -18.10
C PRO A 115 17.70 -0.03 -18.49
N GLY A 116 17.42 -0.24 -19.78
CA GLY A 116 17.45 -1.54 -20.41
C GLY A 116 18.74 -1.75 -21.20
N ASN A 117 18.86 -2.87 -21.90
CA ASN A 117 20.05 -3.13 -22.71
C ASN A 117 20.08 -2.24 -23.96
N HIS A 118 18.93 -1.74 -24.44
CA HIS A 118 18.87 -0.85 -25.60
C HIS A 118 19.41 0.55 -25.30
N GLU A 119 19.22 1.07 -24.09
CA GLU A 119 19.78 2.38 -23.70
C GLU A 119 21.32 2.40 -23.79
N LEU A 120 21.98 1.25 -23.63
CA LEU A 120 23.44 1.13 -23.73
C LEU A 120 23.98 1.14 -25.18
N TRP A 121 23.11 1.16 -26.20
CA TRP A 121 23.55 1.11 -27.60
C TRP A 121 23.96 2.47 -28.15
N ASP A 122 23.32 3.53 -27.66
CA ASP A 122 23.53 4.91 -28.11
C ASP A 122 23.54 5.85 -26.91
N PRO A 123 24.64 6.59 -26.68
CA PRO A 123 25.87 6.62 -27.48
C PRO A 123 26.67 5.31 -27.43
N CYS A 124 27.30 4.95 -28.55
CA CYS A 124 28.17 3.77 -28.67
C CYS A 124 29.54 4.02 -28.02
N ILE A 125 29.55 4.08 -26.69
CA ILE A 125 30.71 4.32 -25.82
C ILE A 125 30.78 3.25 -24.73
N ASP A 126 31.73 3.38 -23.79
CA ASP A 126 31.77 2.45 -22.67
C ASP A 126 30.47 2.51 -21.85
N MET A 127 30.04 1.36 -21.32
CA MET A 127 28.82 1.18 -20.56
C MET A 127 28.71 2.16 -19.39
N GLU A 128 29.78 2.33 -18.60
CA GLU A 128 29.73 3.24 -17.45
C GLU A 128 29.62 4.70 -17.89
N ASP A 129 30.34 5.08 -18.97
CA ASP A 129 30.22 6.41 -19.55
C ASP A 129 28.81 6.65 -20.13
N ASN A 130 28.20 5.64 -20.74
CA ASN A 130 26.83 5.71 -21.27
C ASN A 130 25.82 5.90 -20.11
N ILE A 131 25.94 5.10 -19.05
CA ILE A 131 25.12 5.21 -17.85
C ILE A 131 25.23 6.62 -17.26
N GLU A 132 26.43 7.19 -17.20
CA GLU A 132 26.64 8.55 -16.68
C GLU A 132 26.00 9.64 -17.55
N ILE A 133 25.99 9.47 -18.88
CA ILE A 133 25.26 10.36 -19.79
C ILE A 133 23.76 10.33 -19.51
N TYR A 134 23.17 9.14 -19.35
CA TYR A 134 21.75 9.02 -19.00
C TYR A 134 21.47 9.56 -17.60
N ARG A 135 22.34 9.29 -16.62
CA ARG A 135 22.22 9.81 -15.26
C ARG A 135 22.16 11.33 -15.25
N LYS A 136 23.12 11.99 -15.90
CA LYS A 136 23.13 13.45 -16.05
C LYS A 136 21.89 13.97 -16.78
N PHE A 137 21.48 13.31 -17.86
CA PHE A 137 20.28 13.68 -18.61
C PHE A 137 19.01 13.62 -17.74
N PHE A 138 18.85 12.57 -16.94
CA PHE A 138 17.69 12.43 -16.05
C PHE A 138 17.76 13.39 -14.87
N ASP A 139 18.94 13.65 -14.30
CA ASP A 139 19.16 14.65 -13.25
C ASP A 139 18.75 16.05 -13.72
N ASP A 140 19.12 16.44 -14.96
CA ASP A 140 18.71 17.70 -15.58
C ASP A 140 17.18 17.83 -15.72
N LEU A 141 16.46 16.71 -15.84
CA LEU A 141 14.99 16.65 -15.88
C LEU A 141 14.33 16.50 -14.50
N GLY A 142 15.11 16.23 -13.44
CA GLY A 142 14.60 15.86 -12.13
C GLY A 142 13.97 14.45 -12.07
N ILE A 143 14.24 13.60 -13.07
CA ILE A 143 13.78 12.20 -13.10
C ILE A 143 14.73 11.35 -12.27
N ILE A 144 14.18 10.40 -11.51
CA ILE A 144 14.99 9.48 -10.71
C ILE A 144 15.49 8.35 -11.59
N PHE A 145 16.80 8.29 -11.82
CA PHE A 145 17.45 7.22 -12.57
C PHE A 145 18.22 6.29 -11.62
N LEU A 146 17.92 4.99 -11.68
CA LEU A 146 18.52 3.99 -10.81
C LEU A 146 19.29 2.96 -11.65
N GLN A 147 20.58 2.81 -11.36
CA GLN A 147 21.42 1.75 -11.89
C GLN A 147 22.35 1.25 -10.81
N ASN A 148 22.01 0.10 -10.23
CA ASN A 148 22.63 -0.44 -9.02
C ASN A 148 22.43 0.46 -7.78
N ASP A 149 21.32 1.19 -7.74
CA ASP A 149 21.03 2.22 -6.74
C ASP A 149 19.79 1.86 -5.89
N LEU A 150 19.74 2.37 -4.65
CA LEU A 150 18.61 2.25 -3.74
C LEU A 150 17.99 3.62 -3.49
N MET A 151 16.74 3.81 -3.90
CA MET A 151 15.93 4.97 -3.59
C MET A 151 15.11 4.75 -2.32
N CYS A 152 15.12 5.72 -1.41
CA CYS A 152 14.39 5.74 -0.15
C CYS A 152 13.62 7.07 -0.02
N VAL A 153 12.30 7.00 0.21
CA VAL A 153 11.45 8.20 0.38
C VAL A 153 10.83 8.24 1.77
N GLU A 154 11.27 9.21 2.56
CA GLU A 154 10.74 9.52 3.88
C GLU A 154 9.63 10.58 3.77
N ASP A 155 8.48 10.29 4.40
CA ASP A 155 7.39 11.23 4.60
C ASP A 155 6.88 11.96 3.33
N ARG A 156 6.99 11.30 2.16
CA ARG A 156 6.60 11.85 0.84
C ARG A 156 7.35 13.12 0.43
N LYS A 157 8.42 13.49 1.12
CA LYS A 157 9.11 14.77 0.90
C LYS A 157 10.59 14.58 0.65
N LYS A 158 11.23 13.72 1.45
CA LYS A 158 12.67 13.56 1.40
C LYS A 158 13.01 12.29 0.63
N CYS A 159 13.51 12.46 -0.59
CA CYS A 159 14.03 11.38 -1.40
C CYS A 159 15.55 11.32 -1.22
N GLU A 160 16.08 10.20 -0.75
CA GLU A 160 17.51 9.89 -0.72
C GLU A 160 17.78 8.74 -1.70
N ILE A 161 18.88 8.84 -2.45
CA ILE A 161 19.37 7.77 -3.34
C ILE A 161 20.75 7.37 -2.84
N PHE A 162 20.94 6.07 -2.63
CA PHE A 162 22.22 5.49 -2.26
C PHE A 162 22.79 4.75 -3.45
N SER A 163 24.01 5.14 -3.83
CA SER A 163 24.76 4.47 -4.89
C SER A 163 25.22 3.08 -4.49
N GLU A 164 25.56 2.25 -5.46
CA GLU A 164 26.20 0.95 -5.24
C GLU A 164 27.35 1.02 -4.21
N VAL A 165 28.25 2.00 -4.38
CA VAL A 165 29.43 2.16 -3.52
C VAL A 165 29.02 2.49 -2.08
N GLU A 166 28.00 3.31 -1.89
CA GLU A 166 27.47 3.64 -0.56
C GLU A 166 26.78 2.44 0.08
N ILE A 167 25.95 1.70 -0.67
CA ILE A 167 25.25 0.52 -0.17
C ILE A 167 26.24 -0.54 0.31
N LEU A 168 27.30 -0.80 -0.46
CA LEU A 168 28.31 -1.80 -0.11
C LEU A 168 29.17 -1.38 1.08
N LYS A 169 29.39 -0.08 1.29
CA LYS A 169 30.12 0.46 2.44
C LYS A 169 29.30 0.43 3.73
N MET A 170 27.99 0.68 3.64
CA MET A 170 27.12 0.75 4.81
C MET A 170 26.98 -0.61 5.50
N SER A 171 26.89 -0.60 6.83
CA SER A 171 26.47 -1.77 7.61
C SER A 171 24.98 -2.09 7.37
N GLU A 172 24.55 -3.28 7.78
CA GLU A 172 23.12 -3.61 7.67
C GLU A 172 22.26 -2.72 8.58
N GLU A 173 22.78 -2.36 9.75
CA GLU A 173 22.16 -1.47 10.72
C GLU A 173 22.04 -0.03 10.18
N GLU A 174 23.05 0.46 9.47
CA GLU A 174 23.02 1.79 8.86
C GLU A 174 21.97 1.88 7.76
N ILE A 175 21.87 0.87 6.89
CA ILE A 175 20.83 0.79 5.85
C ILE A 175 19.44 0.77 6.50
N ARG A 176 19.25 -0.02 7.56
CA ARG A 176 18.00 -0.06 8.33
C ARG A 176 17.64 1.31 8.90
N SER A 177 18.59 1.95 9.58
CA SER A 177 18.39 3.27 10.22
C SER A 177 17.99 4.34 9.20
N LYS A 178 18.65 4.38 8.04
CA LYS A 178 18.33 5.33 6.95
C LYS A 178 16.99 5.06 6.27
N SER A 179 16.47 3.83 6.36
CA SER A 179 15.25 3.42 5.65
C SER A 179 14.03 3.24 6.56
N GLN A 180 14.18 3.30 7.89
CA GLN A 180 13.13 2.91 8.84
C GLN A 180 11.86 3.78 8.77
N CYS A 181 12.00 5.04 8.36
CA CYS A 181 10.90 6.00 8.18
C CYS A 181 10.44 6.13 6.71
N CYS A 182 10.91 5.24 5.82
CA CYS A 182 10.60 5.33 4.40
C CYS A 182 9.30 4.58 4.05
N SER A 183 8.37 5.28 3.41
CA SER A 183 7.15 4.69 2.85
C SER A 183 7.36 4.08 1.46
N VAL A 184 8.42 4.47 0.76
CA VAL A 184 8.78 3.95 -0.56
C VAL A 184 10.26 3.60 -0.57
N ILE A 185 10.57 2.37 -0.96
CA ILE A 185 11.95 1.88 -1.12
C ILE A 185 12.03 1.14 -2.46
N ILE A 186 12.92 1.57 -3.35
CA ILE A 186 13.08 0.99 -4.70
C ILE A 186 14.55 0.67 -4.94
N LEU A 187 14.87 -0.59 -5.19
CA LEU A 187 16.17 -1.04 -5.69
C LEU A 187 16.08 -1.16 -7.21
N GLY A 188 16.96 -0.45 -7.94
CA GLY A 188 16.87 -0.32 -9.40
C GLY A 188 18.14 -0.69 -10.16
N GLY A 189 17.99 -1.33 -11.33
CA GLY A 189 19.08 -1.49 -12.30
C GLY A 189 18.75 -2.44 -13.46
N ILE A 190 19.70 -2.68 -14.36
CA ILE A 190 19.50 -3.61 -15.49
C ILE A 190 19.25 -5.04 -14.99
N GLY A 191 20.01 -5.48 -13.98
CA GLY A 191 20.02 -6.86 -13.49
C GLY A 191 20.88 -7.82 -14.32
N PHE A 192 21.09 -7.53 -15.61
CA PHE A 192 21.88 -8.36 -16.55
C PHE A 192 21.39 -9.82 -16.65
N SER A 193 21.97 -10.59 -17.56
CA SER A 193 21.45 -11.89 -17.99
C SER A 193 22.42 -13.06 -17.79
N GLY A 194 23.41 -12.89 -16.93
CA GLY A 194 24.51 -13.83 -16.74
C GLY A 194 24.12 -15.28 -16.39
N LEU A 195 22.91 -15.52 -15.84
CA LEU A 195 22.40 -16.88 -15.55
C LEU A 195 21.45 -17.41 -16.63
N ASN A 196 21.13 -16.63 -17.65
CA ASN A 196 20.27 -17.06 -18.75
C ASN A 196 21.09 -17.83 -19.79
N GLU A 197 20.72 -19.07 -20.10
CA GLU A 197 21.48 -19.90 -21.06
C GLU A 197 21.32 -19.46 -22.52
N LYS A 198 20.21 -18.79 -22.86
CA LYS A 198 19.83 -18.51 -24.26
C LYS A 198 19.95 -17.03 -24.62
N PHE A 199 19.37 -16.18 -23.79
CA PHE A 199 19.27 -14.75 -24.01
C PHE A 199 20.24 -14.05 -23.07
N ASN A 200 21.53 -14.14 -23.40
CA ASN A 200 22.65 -13.52 -22.68
C ASN A 200 23.58 -12.77 -23.64
N ALA A 201 24.57 -12.07 -23.11
CA ALA A 201 25.46 -11.22 -23.93
C ALA A 201 26.26 -11.94 -25.04
N SER A 202 26.25 -13.27 -25.12
CA SER A 202 26.79 -13.99 -26.29
C SER A 202 25.89 -13.93 -27.52
N ASN A 203 24.59 -13.67 -27.32
CA ASN A 203 23.54 -13.71 -28.34
C ASN A 203 22.71 -12.42 -28.42
N ILE A 204 22.69 -11.60 -27.36
CA ILE A 204 21.98 -10.31 -27.32
C ILE A 204 22.97 -9.16 -27.17
N ARG A 205 22.55 -7.96 -27.60
CA ARG A 205 23.39 -6.76 -27.59
C ARG A 205 23.19 -5.94 -26.32
N TYR A 206 24.30 -5.59 -25.69
CA TYR A 206 24.37 -4.69 -24.54
C TYR A 206 25.15 -3.40 -24.85
N GLY A 207 25.60 -3.20 -26.09
CA GLY A 207 26.37 -2.03 -26.48
C GLY A 207 27.88 -2.29 -26.52
N LYS A 208 28.66 -1.24 -26.83
CA LYS A 208 30.08 -1.33 -27.20
C LYS A 208 30.92 -2.22 -26.27
N SER A 209 30.74 -2.03 -24.96
CA SER A 209 31.48 -2.72 -23.90
C SER A 209 31.30 -4.23 -23.85
N PHE A 210 30.34 -4.78 -24.60
CA PHE A 210 30.08 -6.21 -24.79
C PHE A 210 30.23 -6.60 -26.26
N ASP A 211 29.67 -5.79 -27.17
CA ASP A 211 29.56 -6.08 -28.60
C ASP A 211 30.94 -6.16 -29.31
N GLU A 212 31.98 -5.51 -28.77
CA GLU A 212 33.36 -5.58 -29.29
C GLU A 212 34.16 -6.79 -28.77
N LEU A 213 33.62 -7.53 -27.80
CA LEU A 213 34.28 -8.70 -27.21
C LEU A 213 33.98 -9.99 -27.99
N SER A 214 34.78 -11.04 -27.76
CA SER A 214 34.38 -12.39 -28.19
C SER A 214 33.11 -12.81 -27.44
N ARG A 215 32.33 -13.75 -27.99
CA ARG A 215 31.10 -14.25 -27.35
C ARG A 215 31.34 -14.75 -25.93
N GLU A 216 32.44 -15.46 -25.71
CA GLU A 216 32.82 -15.99 -24.40
C GLU A 216 33.21 -14.87 -23.43
N ALA A 217 33.91 -13.85 -23.90
CA ALA A 217 34.30 -12.71 -23.09
C ALA A 217 33.10 -11.82 -22.73
N ALA A 218 32.18 -11.60 -23.68
CA ALA A 218 30.91 -10.90 -23.45
C ALA A 218 30.07 -11.63 -22.39
N LEU A 219 29.93 -12.96 -22.50
CA LEU A 219 29.23 -13.77 -21.49
C LEU A 219 29.88 -13.67 -20.10
N ARG A 220 31.22 -13.73 -20.01
CA ARG A 220 31.91 -13.55 -18.72
C ARG A 220 31.64 -12.19 -18.10
N LYS A 221 31.60 -11.13 -18.91
CA LYS A 221 31.27 -9.78 -18.43
C LYS A 221 29.83 -9.69 -17.96
N ASP A 222 28.88 -10.28 -18.68
CA ASP A 222 27.46 -10.34 -18.31
C ASP A 222 27.26 -11.07 -16.96
N ILE A 223 27.97 -12.18 -16.77
CA ILE A 223 28.03 -12.88 -15.47
C ILE A 223 28.57 -11.97 -14.36
N GLN A 224 29.62 -11.18 -14.63
CA GLN A 224 30.17 -10.26 -13.64
C GLN A 224 29.18 -9.15 -13.25
N GLU A 225 28.49 -8.55 -14.22
CA GLU A 225 27.50 -7.51 -13.93
C GLU A 225 26.25 -8.06 -13.22
N ALA A 226 25.82 -9.29 -13.57
CA ALA A 226 24.76 -9.97 -12.83
C ALA A 226 25.16 -10.25 -11.37
N ILE A 227 26.41 -10.69 -11.13
CA ILE A 227 26.96 -10.88 -9.78
C ILE A 227 27.01 -9.55 -9.01
N ARG A 228 27.38 -8.46 -9.68
CA ARG A 228 27.46 -7.12 -9.11
C ARG A 228 26.11 -6.65 -8.58
N PHE A 229 25.06 -6.71 -9.41
CA PHE A 229 23.70 -6.40 -8.95
C PHE A 229 23.20 -7.36 -7.86
N ASN A 230 23.47 -8.67 -8.01
CA ASN A 230 23.09 -9.67 -7.01
C ASN A 230 23.73 -9.42 -5.63
N THR A 231 24.95 -8.90 -5.60
CA THR A 231 25.65 -8.55 -4.35
C THR A 231 24.90 -7.45 -3.59
N ILE A 232 24.47 -6.41 -4.31
CA ILE A 232 23.67 -5.32 -3.76
C ILE A 232 22.32 -5.84 -3.29
N TYR A 233 21.61 -6.60 -4.15
CA TYR A 233 20.34 -7.24 -3.81
C TYR A 233 20.45 -8.04 -2.51
N THR A 234 21.50 -8.85 -2.37
CA THR A 234 21.73 -9.68 -1.18
C THR A 234 21.99 -8.85 0.07
N LYS A 235 22.75 -7.74 -0.06
CA LYS A 235 22.97 -6.80 1.04
C LYS A 235 21.65 -6.18 1.49
N ILE A 236 20.85 -5.66 0.56
CA ILE A 236 19.53 -5.08 0.85
C ILE A 236 18.58 -6.13 1.42
N LEU A 237 18.61 -7.37 0.96
CA LEU A 237 17.77 -8.45 1.48
C LEU A 237 18.07 -8.73 2.95
N LYS A 238 19.35 -8.75 3.34
CA LYS A 238 19.76 -8.94 4.74
C LYS A 238 19.36 -7.74 5.61
N SER A 239 19.48 -6.52 5.07
CA SER A 239 19.14 -5.30 5.80
C SER A 239 17.63 -5.08 5.92
N LEU A 240 16.89 -5.23 4.82
CA LEU A 240 15.51 -4.79 4.63
C LEU A 240 14.53 -5.92 4.29
N GLY A 241 14.86 -7.17 4.63
CA GLY A 241 14.05 -8.34 4.29
C GLY A 241 12.63 -8.41 4.90
N LYS A 242 12.32 -7.58 5.90
CA LYS A 242 10.96 -7.44 6.49
C LYS A 242 10.25 -6.15 6.06
N SER A 243 10.93 -5.31 5.28
CA SER A 243 10.38 -4.06 4.75
C SER A 243 9.82 -4.30 3.35
N ARG A 244 8.85 -3.49 2.95
CA ARG A 244 8.37 -3.46 1.56
C ARG A 244 9.45 -2.81 0.70
N VAL A 245 9.98 -3.56 -0.27
CA VAL A 245 10.95 -3.07 -1.27
C VAL A 245 10.42 -3.42 -2.65
N ILE A 246 10.47 -2.45 -3.57
CA ILE A 246 10.22 -2.67 -4.99
C ILE A 246 11.58 -2.94 -5.65
N VAL A 247 11.74 -4.11 -6.26
CA VAL A 247 12.90 -4.46 -7.08
C VAL A 247 12.52 -4.18 -8.52
N LEU A 248 12.99 -3.05 -9.03
CA LEU A 248 12.76 -2.58 -10.40
C LEU A 248 13.96 -2.97 -11.25
N THR A 249 13.81 -3.98 -12.10
CA THR A 249 14.90 -4.43 -12.97
C THR A 249 14.48 -4.50 -14.41
N HIS A 250 15.37 -4.24 -15.36
CA HIS A 250 15.03 -4.51 -16.75
C HIS A 250 14.92 -6.02 -16.99
N VAL A 251 15.93 -6.79 -16.59
CA VAL A 251 15.96 -8.25 -16.76
C VAL A 251 15.28 -8.96 -15.58
N LYS A 252 14.54 -10.04 -15.86
CA LYS A 252 13.85 -10.83 -14.84
C LYS A 252 14.82 -11.39 -13.79
N LYS A 253 14.35 -11.47 -12.54
CA LYS A 253 15.16 -11.93 -11.41
C LYS A 253 15.90 -13.25 -11.63
N GLY A 254 15.25 -14.23 -12.25
CA GLY A 254 15.82 -15.57 -12.45
C GLY A 254 17.10 -15.58 -13.30
N ASP A 255 17.38 -14.51 -14.05
CA ASP A 255 18.56 -14.42 -14.91
C ASP A 255 19.79 -13.83 -14.19
N TRP A 256 19.64 -13.37 -12.94
CA TRP A 256 20.74 -12.84 -12.12
C TRP A 256 20.73 -13.29 -10.66
N ASN A 257 19.62 -13.85 -10.15
CA ASN A 257 19.54 -14.46 -8.83
C ASN A 257 18.52 -15.63 -8.78
N THR A 258 19.00 -16.81 -8.41
CA THR A 258 18.22 -18.06 -8.30
C THR A 258 17.56 -18.30 -6.95
N GLU A 259 17.84 -17.47 -5.94
CA GLU A 259 17.26 -17.61 -4.61
C GLU A 259 15.73 -17.38 -4.63
N PRO A 260 14.99 -17.92 -3.65
CA PRO A 260 13.57 -17.65 -3.51
C PRO A 260 13.26 -16.15 -3.46
N HIS A 261 12.07 -15.78 -3.96
CA HIS A 261 11.57 -14.41 -3.85
C HIS A 261 11.24 -14.12 -2.38
N ASN A 262 11.42 -12.86 -1.97
CA ASN A 262 10.96 -12.41 -0.66
C ASN A 262 9.45 -12.07 -0.74
N PRO A 263 8.59 -12.65 0.12
CA PRO A 263 7.14 -12.40 0.09
C PRO A 263 6.76 -10.96 0.43
N TYR A 264 7.61 -10.21 1.14
CA TYR A 264 7.39 -8.79 1.43
C TYR A 264 7.79 -7.86 0.29
N TRP A 265 8.44 -8.37 -0.76
CA TRP A 265 8.98 -7.54 -1.84
C TRP A 265 8.11 -7.65 -3.10
N ILE A 266 8.19 -6.61 -3.92
CA ILE A 266 7.51 -6.53 -5.21
C ILE A 266 8.57 -6.53 -6.30
N TYR A 267 8.46 -7.43 -7.27
CA TYR A 267 9.42 -7.54 -8.36
C TYR A 267 8.78 -7.04 -9.64
N LEU A 268 9.39 -6.04 -10.26
CA LEU A 268 8.92 -5.46 -11.52
C LEU A 268 10.01 -5.59 -12.58
N ASN A 269 9.68 -6.20 -13.72
CA ASN A 269 10.66 -6.36 -14.80
C ASN A 269 10.09 -6.34 -16.22
N GLY A 270 11.00 -6.17 -17.18
CA GLY A 270 10.74 -6.21 -18.62
C GLY A 270 11.57 -7.26 -19.36
N HIS A 271 12.07 -6.87 -20.53
CA HIS A 271 13.10 -7.50 -21.39
C HIS A 271 12.63 -8.61 -22.33
N ASN A 272 11.84 -9.57 -21.86
CA ASN A 272 11.56 -10.78 -22.65
C ASN A 272 10.31 -10.70 -23.55
N HIS A 273 9.54 -9.61 -23.44
CA HIS A 273 8.28 -9.34 -24.15
C HIS A 273 7.21 -10.42 -23.90
N GLN A 274 7.36 -11.18 -22.82
CA GLN A 274 6.44 -12.21 -22.38
C GLN A 274 5.75 -11.72 -21.12
N ASN A 275 4.50 -11.29 -21.27
CA ASN A 275 3.74 -10.77 -20.16
C ASN A 275 3.47 -11.85 -19.11
N PHE A 276 3.85 -11.58 -17.87
CA PHE A 276 3.65 -12.46 -16.73
C PHE A 276 3.26 -11.64 -15.49
N TYR A 277 2.31 -12.15 -14.72
CA TYR A 277 1.81 -11.50 -13.50
C TYR A 277 1.51 -12.55 -12.45
N GLU A 278 1.94 -12.31 -11.21
CA GLU A 278 1.61 -13.17 -10.08
C GLU A 278 1.56 -12.35 -8.78
N VAL A 279 0.44 -12.46 -8.05
CA VAL A 279 0.33 -11.95 -6.68
C VAL A 279 -0.16 -13.09 -5.80
N SER A 280 0.69 -13.52 -4.87
CA SER A 280 0.40 -14.57 -3.90
C SER A 280 1.11 -14.29 -2.58
N ASP A 281 0.77 -15.04 -1.53
CA ASP A 281 1.44 -14.99 -0.23
C ASP A 281 2.95 -15.33 -0.31
N ARG A 282 3.40 -15.92 -1.43
CA ARG A 282 4.80 -16.33 -1.63
C ARG A 282 5.62 -15.28 -2.36
N ARG A 283 5.04 -14.59 -3.35
CA ARG A 283 5.73 -13.63 -4.20
C ARG A 283 4.77 -12.70 -4.93
N THR A 284 5.27 -11.51 -5.25
CA THR A 284 4.56 -10.49 -6.04
C THR A 284 5.43 -10.11 -7.24
N ILE A 285 4.96 -10.37 -8.45
CA ILE A 285 5.67 -10.13 -9.71
C ILE A 285 4.76 -9.39 -10.70
N TYR A 286 5.27 -8.28 -11.23
CA TYR A 286 4.68 -7.49 -12.30
C TYR A 286 5.62 -7.47 -13.51
N ALA A 287 5.29 -8.23 -14.54
CA ALA A 287 6.04 -8.25 -15.80
C ALA A 287 5.06 -8.32 -16.98
N ASP A 288 3.86 -7.75 -16.82
CA ASP A 288 2.71 -7.90 -17.71
C ASP A 288 2.33 -6.61 -18.48
N ASN A 289 3.22 -5.61 -18.46
CA ASN A 289 3.13 -4.42 -19.29
C ASN A 289 4.40 -4.20 -20.13
N GLN A 290 4.95 -5.31 -20.66
CA GLN A 290 6.03 -5.30 -21.62
C GLN A 290 5.43 -5.07 -23.00
N ILE A 291 5.55 -3.85 -23.50
CA ILE A 291 4.85 -3.45 -24.72
C ILE A 291 5.42 -4.21 -25.94
N GLY A 292 6.75 -4.30 -26.01
CA GLY A 292 7.48 -4.99 -27.06
C GLY A 292 7.22 -4.42 -28.46
N TYR A 293 7.56 -5.23 -29.47
CA TYR A 293 7.60 -4.81 -30.86
C TYR A 293 6.25 -4.83 -31.61
N ARG A 294 5.29 -5.64 -31.14
CA ARG A 294 4.05 -5.94 -31.89
C ARG A 294 2.87 -5.05 -31.52
N THR A 295 2.84 -4.57 -30.28
CA THR A 295 1.70 -3.85 -29.73
C THR A 295 1.62 -2.43 -30.29
N LYS A 296 0.47 -2.03 -30.83
CA LYS A 296 0.29 -0.68 -31.40
C LYS A 296 0.06 0.38 -30.32
N ASN A 297 -0.82 0.08 -29.37
CA ASN A 297 -1.19 1.01 -28.30
C ASN A 297 -0.16 0.95 -27.17
N ILE A 298 0.00 2.08 -26.48
CA ILE A 298 0.85 2.20 -25.29
C ILE A 298 -0.07 2.71 -24.18
N GLY A 299 -0.06 2.02 -23.05
CA GLY A 299 -0.81 2.42 -21.87
C GLY A 299 -0.15 1.89 -20.61
N LEU A 300 -0.46 2.52 -19.49
CA LEU A 300 0.09 2.17 -18.19
C LEU A 300 -0.80 1.14 -17.50
N LYS A 301 -0.17 0.17 -16.85
CA LYS A 301 -0.79 -0.62 -15.78
C LYS A 301 -0.34 -0.05 -14.43
N TYR A 302 -0.99 -0.46 -13.35
CA TYR A 302 -0.67 0.02 -12.03
C TYR A 302 -0.88 -1.03 -10.94
N PHE A 303 -0.27 -0.79 -9.80
CA PHE A 303 -0.54 -1.49 -8.54
C PHE A 303 -0.49 -0.50 -7.37
N TYR A 304 -1.04 -0.92 -6.23
CA TYR A 304 -0.97 -0.14 -5.00
C TYR A 304 0.07 -0.73 -4.04
N CYS A 305 0.79 0.15 -3.37
CA CYS A 305 1.60 -0.19 -2.20
C CYS A 305 1.03 0.50 -0.97
N ASP A 306 1.08 -0.17 0.17
CA ASP A 306 0.79 0.46 1.45
C ASP A 306 1.73 1.66 1.68
N ASN A 307 1.16 2.79 2.07
CA ASN A 307 1.88 4.00 2.42
C ASN A 307 2.31 4.00 3.89
N ASN A 308 2.75 2.85 4.39
CA ASN A 308 3.08 2.66 5.80
C ASN A 308 4.52 2.18 5.97
N TYR A 309 5.07 2.41 7.15
CA TYR A 309 6.37 1.91 7.57
C TYR A 309 6.35 1.49 9.04
N ASP A 310 7.38 0.76 9.47
CA ASP A 310 7.50 0.23 10.82
C ASP A 310 8.93 0.37 11.33
N ILE A 311 9.17 1.40 12.12
CA ILE A 311 10.50 1.67 12.70
C ILE A 311 10.97 0.57 13.66
N PHE A 312 10.07 -0.31 14.11
CA PHE A 312 10.38 -1.39 15.06
C PHE A 312 10.40 -2.78 14.41
N ALA A 313 10.25 -2.90 13.08
CA ALA A 313 10.19 -4.18 12.39
C ALA A 313 11.40 -5.10 12.66
N TYR A 314 12.57 -4.51 12.87
CA TYR A 314 13.84 -5.22 13.13
C TYR A 314 14.20 -5.32 14.61
N TYR A 315 13.41 -4.75 15.52
CA TYR A 315 13.60 -4.98 16.95
C TYR A 315 13.35 -6.46 17.26
N GLN A 316 14.12 -7.01 18.19
CA GLN A 316 13.83 -8.33 18.73
C GLN A 316 12.54 -8.30 19.55
N ASP A 317 11.90 -9.45 19.68
CA ASP A 317 10.76 -9.56 20.58
C ASP A 317 11.22 -9.36 22.02
N GLY A 318 10.44 -8.61 22.79
CA GLY A 318 10.79 -8.22 24.16
C GLY A 318 10.10 -6.95 24.61
N ILE A 319 10.58 -6.45 25.74
CA ILE A 319 10.14 -5.20 26.37
C ILE A 319 11.25 -4.18 26.18
N HIS A 320 10.94 -3.09 25.49
CA HIS A 320 11.91 -2.07 25.11
C HIS A 320 11.49 -0.73 25.68
N GLU A 321 12.40 -0.05 26.35
CA GLU A 321 12.23 1.37 26.60
C GLU A 321 12.41 2.13 25.29
N ILE A 322 11.47 3.01 24.96
CA ILE A 322 11.50 3.80 23.72
C ILE A 322 11.32 5.28 24.03
N THR A 323 11.80 6.11 23.11
CA THR A 323 11.59 7.56 23.23
C THR A 323 10.19 7.97 22.80
N ARG A 324 9.82 9.19 23.17
CA ARG A 324 8.59 9.84 22.71
C ARG A 324 8.56 9.95 21.19
N GLU A 325 9.68 10.31 20.58
CA GLU A 325 9.84 10.49 19.14
C GLU A 325 9.62 9.16 18.42
N GLN A 326 10.22 8.07 18.90
CA GLN A 326 9.98 6.73 18.35
C GLN A 326 8.50 6.32 18.43
N TYR A 327 7.81 6.59 19.54
CA TYR A 327 6.37 6.32 19.65
C TYR A 327 5.56 7.13 18.61
N ILE A 328 5.91 8.40 18.40
CA ILE A 328 5.26 9.28 17.42
C ILE A 328 5.51 8.77 15.99
N ASP A 329 6.77 8.50 15.66
CA ASP A 329 7.18 8.04 14.33
C ASP A 329 6.58 6.69 13.97
N PHE A 330 6.48 5.77 14.94
CA PHE A 330 5.78 4.49 14.75
C PHE A 330 4.30 4.70 14.42
N ASN A 331 3.57 5.50 15.19
CA ASN A 331 2.14 5.72 14.93
C ASN A 331 1.93 6.46 13.60
N ARG A 332 2.78 7.43 13.28
CA ARG A 332 2.79 8.10 11.98
C ARG A 332 3.03 7.10 10.84
N GLY A 333 4.04 6.25 10.98
CA GLY A 333 4.38 5.21 10.01
C GLY A 333 3.29 4.19 9.81
N LYS A 334 2.55 3.83 10.87
CA LYS A 334 1.37 2.94 10.79
C LYS A 334 0.11 3.65 10.30
N LEU A 335 0.20 4.95 9.97
CA LEU A 335 -0.91 5.83 9.58
C LEU A 335 -2.02 5.89 10.62
N VAL A 336 -1.63 5.89 11.90
CA VAL A 336 -2.56 5.88 13.00
C VAL A 336 -2.64 7.25 13.66
N SER A 337 -3.85 7.82 13.68
CA SER A 337 -4.12 9.06 14.39
C SER A 337 -3.78 8.93 15.87
N MET A 338 -3.11 9.95 16.39
CA MET A 338 -2.71 10.05 17.79
C MET A 338 -2.64 11.51 18.24
N SER A 339 -2.72 11.72 19.55
CA SER A 339 -2.47 13.01 20.21
C SER A 339 -1.69 12.74 21.50
N PHE A 340 -0.39 13.05 21.49
CA PHE A 340 0.48 12.84 22.64
C PHE A 340 1.34 14.08 22.90
N LYS A 341 0.92 14.88 23.88
CA LYS A 341 1.57 16.13 24.28
C LYS A 341 2.38 16.01 25.57
N ARG A 342 2.37 14.83 26.19
CA ARG A 342 3.08 14.61 27.46
C ARG A 342 4.59 14.54 27.19
N GLU A 343 5.35 15.15 28.10
CA GLU A 343 6.82 15.18 28.05
C GLU A 343 7.45 14.37 29.19
N ASP A 344 6.68 14.02 30.23
CA ASP A 344 7.12 13.20 31.36
C ASP A 344 6.71 11.72 31.22
N GLY A 345 7.47 10.85 31.89
CA GLY A 345 7.21 9.41 31.96
C GLY A 345 8.15 8.57 31.09
N THR A 346 8.17 7.26 31.35
CA THR A 346 8.98 6.30 30.60
C THR A 346 8.05 5.43 29.75
N ILE A 347 8.30 5.36 28.44
CA ILE A 347 7.48 4.60 27.50
C ILE A 347 8.12 3.23 27.26
N TYR A 348 7.31 2.19 27.36
CA TYR A 348 7.68 0.81 27.07
C TYR A 348 6.91 0.29 25.87
N MET A 349 7.63 -0.17 24.85
CA MET A 349 7.09 -0.98 23.77
C MET A 349 7.26 -2.46 24.10
N LEU A 350 6.16 -3.19 24.15
CA LEU A 350 6.14 -4.64 24.22
C LEU A 350 5.91 -5.16 22.81
N LYS A 351 6.93 -5.83 22.24
CA LYS A 351 6.89 -6.37 20.88
C LYS A 351 6.93 -7.89 20.90
N ARG A 352 5.95 -8.56 20.28
CA ARG A 352 5.94 -10.02 20.14
C ARG A 352 5.32 -10.46 18.83
N ASN A 353 6.05 -11.17 17.96
CA ASN A 353 5.57 -11.60 16.63
C ASN A 353 4.95 -10.44 15.81
N SER A 354 5.62 -9.29 15.80
CA SER A 354 5.14 -8.05 15.14
C SER A 354 3.85 -7.45 15.73
N ILE A 355 3.40 -7.93 16.90
CA ILE A 355 2.35 -7.31 17.71
C ILE A 355 3.01 -6.30 18.64
N TYR A 356 2.39 -5.12 18.76
CA TYR A 356 2.86 -4.02 19.58
C TYR A 356 1.85 -3.65 20.65
N LEU A 357 2.34 -3.46 21.87
CA LEU A 357 1.61 -2.88 22.99
C LEU A 357 2.48 -1.77 23.60
N PHE A 358 1.93 -0.56 23.72
CA PHE A 358 2.64 0.58 24.27
C PHE A 358 2.09 0.94 25.64
N LEU A 359 2.97 0.97 26.63
CA LEU A 359 2.66 1.32 28.01
C LEU A 359 3.52 2.51 28.43
N ILE A 360 3.01 3.37 29.30
CA ILE A 360 3.78 4.49 29.88
C ILE A 360 3.72 4.45 31.40
N TYR A 361 4.88 4.58 32.03
CA TYR A 361 5.01 4.70 33.47
C TYR A 361 5.18 6.18 33.86
N CYS A 362 4.10 6.80 34.32
CA CYS A 362 4.07 8.24 34.64
C CYS A 362 3.11 8.55 35.78
N GLU A 363 3.12 9.79 36.26
CA GLU A 363 2.04 10.29 37.10
C GLU A 363 0.84 10.64 36.22
N TYR A 364 -0.38 10.34 36.68
CA TYR A 364 -1.57 10.72 35.92
C TYR A 364 -1.70 12.25 35.83
N SER A 365 -1.47 12.95 36.94
CA SER A 365 -1.49 14.41 37.05
C SER A 365 -0.53 14.87 38.15
N LYS A 366 -0.30 16.18 38.26
CA LYS A 366 0.49 16.79 39.35
C LYS A 366 -0.05 16.50 40.76
N ARG A 367 -1.28 16.00 40.89
CA ARG A 367 -1.92 15.62 42.16
C ARG A 367 -1.82 14.13 42.47
N SER A 368 -1.23 13.34 41.56
CA SER A 368 -1.09 11.90 41.74
C SER A 368 -0.16 11.59 42.90
N ARG A 369 -0.47 10.55 43.68
CA ARG A 369 0.35 10.12 44.82
C ARG A 369 1.62 9.37 44.41
N GLY A 370 1.77 9.06 43.13
CA GLY A 370 2.90 8.35 42.56
C GLY A 370 2.67 7.98 41.11
N LYS A 371 3.67 7.33 40.52
CA LYS A 371 3.63 6.83 39.16
C LYS A 371 2.85 5.53 39.07
N SER A 372 2.25 5.29 37.90
CA SER A 372 1.61 4.02 37.57
C SER A 372 1.79 3.73 36.08
N LEU A 373 1.60 2.49 35.71
CA LEU A 373 1.63 2.02 34.34
C LEU A 373 0.26 2.25 33.69
N TYR A 374 0.27 2.85 32.50
CA TYR A 374 -0.94 3.14 31.72
C TYR A 374 -0.80 2.58 30.32
N LEU A 375 -1.92 2.10 29.76
CA LEU A 375 -2.02 1.76 28.35
C LEU A 375 -2.00 3.03 27.50
N MET A 376 -1.25 3.04 26.41
CA MET A 376 -1.25 4.17 25.46
C MET A 376 -2.18 3.88 24.28
N ASN A 377 -3.37 4.47 24.28
CA ASN A 377 -4.30 4.43 23.15
C ASN A 377 -4.15 5.71 22.30
N GLY A 378 -3.16 5.72 21.40
CA GLY A 378 -2.90 6.89 20.55
C GLY A 378 -2.57 8.16 21.35
N GLY A 379 -1.95 7.98 22.52
CA GLY A 379 -1.58 9.06 23.45
C GLY A 379 -2.59 9.31 24.57
N LYS A 380 -3.83 8.80 24.48
CA LYS A 380 -4.76 8.77 25.62
C LYS A 380 -4.32 7.67 26.60
N LEU A 381 -4.31 7.98 27.88
CA LEU A 381 -3.99 7.03 28.95
C LEU A 381 -5.21 6.15 29.26
N GLY A 382 -5.05 4.84 29.11
CA GLY A 382 -5.99 3.82 29.56
C GLY A 382 -5.55 3.24 30.91
N ARG A 383 -6.52 3.02 31.80
CA ARG A 383 -6.25 2.36 33.09
C ARG A 383 -6.01 0.87 32.88
N LEU A 384 -5.19 0.32 33.76
CA LEU A 384 -4.84 -1.08 33.79
C LEU A 384 -5.16 -1.64 35.17
N GLY A 385 -5.66 -2.88 35.24
CA GLY A 385 -5.89 -3.56 36.52
C GLY A 385 -4.58 -3.79 37.27
N ARG A 386 -3.53 -4.18 36.53
CA ARG A 386 -2.14 -4.30 37.00
C ARG A 386 -1.33 -3.11 36.51
N ASN A 387 -1.04 -2.17 37.39
CA ASN A 387 -0.51 -0.86 37.02
C ASN A 387 0.83 -0.52 37.68
N ARG A 388 1.57 -1.52 38.17
CA ARG A 388 2.92 -1.32 38.69
C ARG A 388 3.96 -1.57 37.59
N ILE A 389 5.17 -1.09 37.79
CA ILE A 389 6.24 -1.26 36.80
C ILE A 389 6.64 -2.74 36.67
N GLU A 390 6.54 -3.51 37.75
CA GLU A 390 6.86 -4.95 37.78
C GLU A 390 5.87 -5.78 36.94
N ASP A 391 4.72 -5.22 36.58
CA ASP A 391 3.69 -5.90 35.79
C ASP A 391 3.98 -5.93 34.27
N LEU A 392 5.06 -5.28 33.80
CA LEU A 392 5.45 -5.27 32.39
C LEU A 392 5.55 -6.69 31.80
N ALA A 393 6.16 -7.63 32.55
CA ALA A 393 6.31 -9.02 32.13
C ALA A 393 4.96 -9.72 31.93
N TYR A 394 3.99 -9.45 32.80
CA TYR A 394 2.63 -10.01 32.69
C TYR A 394 1.98 -9.67 31.35
N TYR A 395 2.06 -8.41 30.92
CA TYR A 395 1.49 -7.97 29.64
C TYR A 395 2.20 -8.62 28.46
N TYR A 396 3.53 -8.68 28.49
CA TYR A 396 4.33 -9.29 27.42
C TYR A 396 4.04 -10.79 27.27
N ASP A 397 3.97 -11.51 28.38
CA ASP A 397 3.74 -12.95 28.41
C ASP A 397 2.34 -13.32 27.88
N ASN A 398 1.35 -12.47 28.15
CA ASN A 398 -0.03 -12.65 27.73
C ASN A 398 -0.38 -12.02 26.37
N LEU A 399 0.50 -11.19 25.79
CA LEU A 399 0.23 -10.41 24.57
C LEU A 399 -0.24 -11.26 23.39
N LYS A 400 0.45 -12.38 23.13
CA LYS A 400 0.11 -13.29 22.03
C LYS A 400 -1.29 -13.88 22.21
N LYS A 401 -1.56 -14.42 23.40
CA LYS A 401 -2.86 -15.02 23.74
C LYS A 401 -4.00 -14.00 23.64
N TYR A 402 -3.75 -12.78 24.12
CA TYR A 402 -4.71 -11.69 24.04
C TYR A 402 -5.10 -11.40 22.58
N VAL A 403 -4.12 -11.20 21.70
CA VAL A 403 -4.38 -10.89 20.28
C VAL A 403 -5.03 -12.07 19.55
N GLU A 404 -4.63 -13.30 19.83
CA GLU A 404 -5.30 -14.49 19.27
C GLU A 404 -6.78 -14.51 19.62
N ASN A 405 -7.13 -14.24 20.88
CA ASN A 405 -8.52 -14.17 21.33
C ASN A 405 -9.29 -13.00 20.71
N VAL A 406 -8.67 -11.83 20.58
CA VAL A 406 -9.28 -10.66 19.90
C VAL A 406 -9.53 -10.97 18.42
N ASN A 407 -8.54 -11.53 17.72
CA ASN A 407 -8.70 -11.90 16.31
C ASN A 407 -9.79 -12.96 16.14
N GLN A 408 -9.87 -13.93 17.03
CA GLN A 408 -10.94 -14.91 17.02
C GLN A 408 -12.32 -14.29 17.28
N LEU A 409 -12.41 -13.29 18.17
CA LEU A 409 -13.65 -12.54 18.43
C LEU A 409 -14.09 -11.77 17.18
N LEU A 410 -13.16 -11.08 16.53
CA LEU A 410 -13.44 -10.20 15.40
C LEU A 410 -13.56 -10.91 14.05
N TYR A 411 -13.02 -12.12 13.90
CA TYR A 411 -12.86 -12.79 12.59
C TYR A 411 -14.13 -12.79 11.72
N ARG A 412 -15.26 -13.27 12.28
CA ARG A 412 -16.53 -13.32 11.53
C ARG A 412 -17.13 -11.94 11.31
N TYR A 413 -16.98 -11.07 12.29
CA TYR A 413 -17.54 -9.72 12.26
C TYR A 413 -16.86 -8.85 11.20
N VAL A 414 -15.52 -8.77 11.23
CA VAL A 414 -14.72 -8.02 10.25
C VAL A 414 -14.94 -8.54 8.84
N GLY A 415 -15.02 -9.87 8.65
CA GLY A 415 -15.35 -10.45 7.35
C GLY A 415 -16.75 -10.06 6.84
N GLY A 416 -17.72 -9.89 7.74
CA GLY A 416 -19.05 -9.34 7.40
C GLY A 416 -18.99 -7.87 6.98
N GLN A 417 -18.25 -7.04 7.73
CA GLN A 417 -18.05 -5.63 7.40
C GLN A 417 -17.31 -5.43 6.07
N GLN A 418 -16.29 -6.25 5.78
CA GLN A 418 -15.54 -6.20 4.53
C GLN A 418 -16.43 -6.49 3.31
N ARG A 419 -17.29 -7.50 3.37
CA ARG A 419 -18.25 -7.77 2.28
C ARG A 419 -19.18 -6.58 2.01
N ILE A 420 -19.65 -5.93 3.07
CA ILE A 420 -20.49 -4.72 2.96
C ILE A 420 -19.67 -3.56 2.35
N SER A 421 -18.44 -3.35 2.84
CA SER A 421 -17.51 -2.33 2.33
C SER A 421 -17.24 -2.50 0.84
N GLU A 422 -16.88 -3.70 0.41
CA GLU A 422 -16.63 -4.05 -1.00
C GLU A 422 -17.86 -3.81 -1.86
N PHE A 423 -19.04 -4.19 -1.35
CA PHE A 423 -20.30 -3.94 -2.05
C PHE A 423 -20.60 -2.45 -2.22
N ILE A 424 -20.41 -1.63 -1.19
CA ILE A 424 -20.57 -0.17 -1.28
C ILE A 424 -19.58 0.43 -2.29
N LYS A 425 -18.31 0.01 -2.24
CA LYS A 425 -17.30 0.44 -3.21
C LYS A 425 -17.68 0.06 -4.64
N HIS A 426 -18.21 -1.15 -4.84
CA HIS A 426 -18.72 -1.61 -6.13
C HIS A 426 -19.89 -0.76 -6.66
N LEU A 427 -20.71 -0.18 -5.77
CA LEU A 427 -21.77 0.77 -6.15
C LEU A 427 -21.26 2.19 -6.45
N GLY A 428 -19.97 2.48 -6.20
CA GLY A 428 -19.37 3.81 -6.32
C GLY A 428 -19.28 4.59 -5.00
N GLY A 429 -19.65 3.99 -3.87
CA GLY A 429 -19.58 4.62 -2.55
C GLY A 429 -18.21 4.58 -1.88
N SER A 430 -18.13 5.06 -0.64
CA SER A 430 -16.89 5.06 0.15
C SER A 430 -16.52 3.66 0.66
N GLY A 431 -17.46 2.98 1.31
CA GLY A 431 -17.24 1.69 1.96
C GLY A 431 -16.23 1.73 3.10
N LYS A 432 -15.87 2.90 3.63
CA LYS A 432 -14.87 3.02 4.69
C LYS A 432 -15.39 2.43 6.00
N ILE A 433 -14.66 1.47 6.56
CA ILE A 433 -14.98 0.86 7.86
C ILE A 433 -14.32 1.68 8.98
N HIS A 434 -15.07 2.01 10.03
CA HIS A 434 -14.53 2.61 11.26
C HIS A 434 -15.29 2.14 12.49
N GLY A 435 -14.70 1.19 13.24
CA GLY A 435 -15.41 0.55 14.33
C GLY A 435 -16.55 -0.30 13.79
N CYS A 436 -17.77 0.00 14.22
CA CYS A 436 -18.97 -0.70 13.76
C CYS A 436 -19.63 -0.12 12.52
N ILE A 437 -19.12 0.98 11.98
CA ILE A 437 -19.78 1.75 10.94
C ILE A 437 -19.07 1.53 9.60
N VAL A 438 -19.86 1.36 8.54
CA VAL A 438 -19.40 1.44 7.16
C VAL A 438 -20.00 2.68 6.51
N ASP A 439 -19.15 3.60 6.06
CA ASP A 439 -19.56 4.82 5.36
C ASP A 439 -20.10 4.48 3.96
N VAL A 440 -21.25 5.06 3.60
CA VAL A 440 -21.96 4.75 2.36
C VAL A 440 -21.51 5.68 1.25
N GLU A 441 -21.88 6.95 1.32
CA GLU A 441 -21.53 7.93 0.31
C GLU A 441 -20.07 8.36 0.45
N ARG A 442 -19.54 8.96 -0.61
CA ARG A 442 -18.24 9.59 -0.54
C ARG A 442 -18.38 10.91 0.24
N PRO A 443 -17.42 11.23 1.12
CA PRO A 443 -17.42 12.51 1.82
C PRO A 443 -17.49 13.70 0.86
N ASN A 444 -18.30 14.70 1.17
CA ASN A 444 -18.32 15.97 0.42
C ASN A 444 -16.96 16.69 0.55
N GLU A 445 -16.47 17.32 -0.53
CA GLU A 445 -15.17 18.01 -0.58
C GLU A 445 -15.01 19.11 0.48
N LEU A 446 -16.10 19.80 0.80
CA LEU A 446 -16.12 20.91 1.76
C LEU A 446 -16.03 20.45 3.22
N GLU A 447 -16.63 19.31 3.54
CA GLU A 447 -16.90 18.88 4.92
C GLU A 447 -16.00 17.70 5.31
N GLY A 448 -15.75 16.79 4.38
CA GLY A 448 -14.78 15.71 4.55
C GLY A 448 -15.22 14.58 5.48
N PHE A 449 -16.52 14.42 5.69
CA PHE A 449 -17.14 13.27 6.36
C PHE A 449 -18.36 12.75 5.58
N SER A 450 -18.69 11.47 5.79
CA SER A 450 -19.90 10.79 5.29
C SER A 450 -21.05 11.08 6.25
N TYR A 451 -22.28 11.11 5.74
CA TYR A 451 -23.50 11.27 6.53
C TYR A 451 -24.38 10.02 6.52
N CYS A 452 -24.34 9.24 5.44
CA CYS A 452 -25.05 7.98 5.28
C CYS A 452 -24.13 6.83 5.71
N HIS A 453 -24.67 5.96 6.56
CA HIS A 453 -23.89 4.96 7.27
C HIS A 453 -24.65 3.65 7.37
N LEU A 454 -23.90 2.54 7.38
CA LEU A 454 -24.38 1.24 7.80
C LEU A 454 -23.73 0.87 9.12
N PHE A 455 -24.49 0.87 10.21
CA PHE A 455 -24.02 0.31 11.48
C PHE A 455 -24.17 -1.21 11.44
N VAL A 456 -23.06 -1.93 11.51
CA VAL A 456 -23.04 -3.39 11.61
C VAL A 456 -22.95 -3.74 13.09
N ASN A 457 -24.00 -4.33 13.65
CA ASN A 457 -24.04 -4.68 15.05
C ASN A 457 -23.03 -5.80 15.34
N PRO A 458 -22.04 -5.59 16.23
CA PRO A 458 -21.05 -6.62 16.55
C PRO A 458 -21.64 -7.80 17.34
N ILE A 459 -22.89 -7.67 17.79
CA ILE A 459 -23.61 -8.68 18.57
C ILE A 459 -24.24 -9.74 17.66
N ASP A 460 -25.13 -9.34 16.76
CA ASP A 460 -25.92 -10.25 15.93
C ASP A 460 -25.60 -10.15 14.43
N GLY A 461 -24.69 -9.25 14.05
CA GLY A 461 -24.32 -9.00 12.66
C GLY A 461 -25.40 -8.25 11.86
N LYS A 462 -26.52 -7.86 12.48
CA LYS A 462 -27.57 -7.11 11.79
C LYS A 462 -27.10 -5.70 11.46
N VAL A 463 -27.63 -5.18 10.37
CA VAL A 463 -27.27 -3.86 9.84
C VAL A 463 -28.38 -2.86 10.12
N THR A 464 -28.00 -1.69 10.60
CA THR A 464 -28.89 -0.54 10.74
C THR A 464 -28.41 0.56 9.79
N PRO A 465 -29.12 0.79 8.67
CA PRO A 465 -28.88 1.93 7.79
C PRO A 465 -29.35 3.22 8.46
N TYR A 466 -28.54 4.28 8.44
CA TYR A 466 -28.94 5.56 9.01
C TYR A 466 -28.20 6.74 8.38
N PHE A 467 -28.77 7.92 8.57
CA PHE A 467 -28.19 9.21 8.24
C PHE A 467 -27.96 10.03 9.52
N ALA A 468 -26.80 10.70 9.66
CA ALA A 468 -26.49 11.50 10.85
C ALA A 468 -25.57 12.69 10.56
N TYR A 469 -25.95 13.89 11.05
CA TYR A 469 -25.08 15.08 11.04
C TYR A 469 -24.11 15.11 12.23
N ASP A 470 -24.43 14.41 13.32
CA ASP A 470 -23.63 14.37 14.53
C ASP A 470 -23.74 13.00 15.24
N VAL A 471 -23.06 12.87 16.38
CA VAL A 471 -22.99 11.60 17.14
C VAL A 471 -24.18 11.38 18.09
N LYS A 472 -25.13 12.31 18.15
CA LYS A 472 -26.25 12.28 19.09
C LYS A 472 -27.57 11.98 18.41
N SER A 473 -27.75 12.48 17.19
CA SER A 473 -29.00 12.43 16.44
C SER A 473 -28.84 11.71 15.11
N ARG A 474 -29.85 10.91 14.74
CA ARG A 474 -29.86 10.18 13.47
C ARG A 474 -31.26 9.87 12.95
N ILE A 475 -31.34 9.62 11.66
CA ILE A 475 -32.51 9.13 10.93
C ILE A 475 -32.20 7.70 10.48
N VAL A 476 -32.90 6.71 11.02
CA VAL A 476 -32.71 5.27 10.73
C VAL A 476 -33.65 4.85 9.60
N TYR A 477 -33.19 4.04 8.66
CA TYR A 477 -33.95 3.53 7.50
C TYR A 477 -34.11 2.00 7.52
N LYS A 478 -35.18 1.48 6.90
CA LYS A 478 -35.58 0.05 7.03
C LYS A 478 -34.55 -0.88 6.46
N ASP A 479 -34.02 -0.42 5.34
CA ASP A 479 -33.10 -1.14 4.50
C ASP A 479 -32.18 -0.15 3.81
N PHE A 480 -31.12 -0.70 3.22
CA PHE A 480 -30.12 0.09 2.53
C PHE A 480 -30.71 0.84 1.33
N LYS A 481 -31.74 0.27 0.68
CA LYS A 481 -32.40 0.85 -0.50
C LYS A 481 -33.12 2.15 -0.14
N ALA A 482 -33.85 2.17 0.98
CA ALA A 482 -34.52 3.35 1.51
C ALA A 482 -33.52 4.47 1.82
N LEU A 483 -32.39 4.16 2.48
CA LEU A 483 -31.31 5.12 2.73
C LEU A 483 -30.77 5.72 1.42
N LEU A 484 -30.45 4.88 0.43
CA LEU A 484 -29.92 5.33 -0.86
C LEU A 484 -30.89 6.22 -1.64
N GLN A 485 -32.20 5.95 -1.53
CA GLN A 485 -33.24 6.70 -2.23
C GLN A 485 -33.60 8.02 -1.54
N ALA A 486 -33.33 8.15 -0.23
CA ALA A 486 -33.68 9.33 0.55
C ALA A 486 -32.73 10.52 0.37
N HIS A 487 -31.49 10.28 -0.10
CA HIS A 487 -30.44 11.31 -0.14
C HIS A 487 -29.83 11.48 -1.53
N ASP A 488 -29.79 12.72 -2.03
CA ASP A 488 -29.21 13.06 -3.34
C ASP A 488 -27.72 12.69 -3.45
N SER A 489 -26.97 12.75 -2.34
CA SER A 489 -25.57 12.31 -2.28
C SER A 489 -25.40 10.83 -2.61
N CYS A 490 -26.46 10.04 -2.51
CA CYS A 490 -26.48 8.61 -2.81
C CYS A 490 -26.99 8.27 -4.23
N LYS A 491 -27.34 9.25 -5.05
CA LYS A 491 -28.04 9.03 -6.33
C LYS A 491 -27.32 8.08 -7.29
N LEU A 492 -25.99 8.17 -7.41
CA LEU A 492 -25.20 7.26 -8.24
C LEU A 492 -25.32 5.81 -7.74
N MET A 493 -25.12 5.60 -6.44
CA MET A 493 -25.23 4.28 -5.81
C MET A 493 -26.66 3.74 -5.89
N ALA A 494 -27.68 4.57 -5.71
CA ALA A 494 -29.08 4.18 -5.87
C ALA A 494 -29.36 3.65 -7.28
N ASN A 495 -28.88 4.33 -8.32
CA ASN A 495 -29.01 3.89 -9.71
C ASN A 495 -28.27 2.57 -9.97
N ASN A 496 -27.03 2.45 -9.48
CA ASN A 496 -26.24 1.23 -9.62
C ASN A 496 -26.88 0.04 -8.90
N TYR A 497 -27.42 0.27 -7.69
CA TYR A 497 -28.12 -0.75 -6.90
C TYR A 497 -29.36 -1.26 -7.63
N LEU A 498 -30.21 -0.36 -8.13
CA LEU A 498 -31.41 -0.71 -8.90
C LEU A 498 -31.09 -1.46 -10.21
N ARG A 499 -29.94 -1.16 -10.84
CA ARG A 499 -29.46 -1.90 -12.02
C ARG A 499 -29.12 -3.35 -11.65
N LEU A 500 -28.31 -3.55 -10.60
CA LEU A 500 -27.93 -4.88 -10.13
C LEU A 500 -29.13 -5.74 -9.70
N GLU A 501 -30.12 -5.12 -9.06
CA GLU A 501 -31.38 -5.77 -8.66
C GLU A 501 -32.16 -6.27 -9.88
N LYS A 502 -32.26 -5.47 -10.94
CA LYS A 502 -32.93 -5.85 -12.20
C LYS A 502 -32.20 -6.95 -12.97
N GLU A 503 -30.88 -6.91 -12.96
CA GLU A 503 -30.03 -7.87 -13.69
C GLU A 503 -29.95 -9.24 -13.00
N SER A 504 -30.59 -9.43 -11.83
CA SER A 504 -30.59 -10.69 -11.06
C SER A 504 -29.18 -11.23 -10.80
N VAL A 505 -28.20 -10.33 -10.70
CA VAL A 505 -26.81 -10.71 -10.43
C VAL A 505 -26.76 -11.30 -9.03
N HIS A 506 -26.30 -12.55 -8.91
CA HIS A 506 -26.26 -13.32 -7.65
C HIS A 506 -25.25 -12.77 -6.61
N ASN A 507 -24.81 -11.51 -6.75
CA ASN A 507 -23.74 -10.89 -5.97
C ASN A 507 -24.24 -9.85 -4.96
N LEU A 508 -25.56 -9.66 -4.78
CA LEU A 508 -26.07 -8.80 -3.71
C LEU A 508 -25.79 -9.48 -2.35
N PRO A 509 -25.09 -8.82 -1.41
CA PRO A 509 -24.89 -9.39 -0.09
C PRO A 509 -26.24 -9.58 0.61
N THR A 510 -26.47 -10.76 1.19
CA THR A 510 -27.63 -10.99 2.05
C THR A 510 -27.44 -10.21 3.35
N ILE A 511 -28.09 -9.05 3.45
CA ILE A 511 -28.05 -8.19 4.63
C ILE A 511 -29.30 -8.46 5.47
N GLN A 512 -29.10 -8.82 6.74
CA GLN A 512 -30.17 -8.86 7.74
C GLN A 512 -30.25 -7.49 8.43
N TYR A 513 -31.40 -6.85 8.38
CA TYR A 513 -31.60 -5.55 9.02
C TYR A 513 -32.05 -5.70 10.47
N SER A 514 -31.72 -4.71 11.32
CA SER A 514 -32.14 -4.70 12.72
C SER A 514 -33.67 -4.68 12.83
N GLY A 515 -34.19 -5.54 13.71
CA GLY A 515 -35.64 -5.74 13.86
C GLY A 515 -36.27 -4.62 14.68
N GLN A 516 -36.57 -3.48 14.05
CA GLN A 516 -37.63 -2.58 14.50
C GLN A 516 -38.88 -2.72 13.63
N MET A 517 -38.96 -3.76 12.78
CA MET A 517 -40.01 -3.93 11.75
C MET A 517 -41.46 -3.92 12.26
N GLU A 518 -41.73 -4.18 13.55
CA GLU A 518 -43.10 -4.15 14.10
C GLU A 518 -43.63 -2.73 14.39
N GLU A 519 -42.78 -1.70 14.47
CA GLU A 519 -43.19 -0.28 14.68
C GLU A 519 -43.24 0.54 13.39
N TRP A 520 -42.94 -0.07 12.24
CA TRP A 520 -42.84 0.62 10.96
C TRP A 520 -44.20 0.63 10.28
N GLU A 521 -45.13 1.45 10.78
CA GLU A 521 -46.49 1.64 10.24
C GLU A 521 -46.50 2.35 8.86
N ASN A 522 -45.74 1.82 7.88
CA ASN A 522 -45.49 2.33 6.52
C ASN A 522 -44.51 3.51 6.38
N GLU A 523 -43.77 3.89 7.42
CA GLU A 523 -42.71 4.91 7.30
C GLU A 523 -41.37 4.30 6.86
N ASP A 524 -40.65 4.98 5.96
CA ASP A 524 -39.33 4.55 5.45
C ASP A 524 -38.17 4.92 6.38
N SER A 525 -38.43 5.73 7.42
CA SER A 525 -37.41 6.20 8.36
C SER A 525 -37.95 6.59 9.74
N MET A 526 -37.12 6.49 10.78
CA MET A 526 -37.44 6.91 12.16
C MET A 526 -36.29 7.67 12.82
N TYR A 527 -36.59 8.62 13.72
CA TYR A 527 -35.59 9.33 14.51
C TYR A 527 -35.14 8.53 15.74
N ASP A 528 -33.85 8.59 16.09
CA ASP A 528 -33.29 7.89 17.25
C ASP A 528 -32.11 8.63 17.93
N GLU A 529 -32.04 8.56 19.27
CA GLU A 529 -30.97 9.11 20.09
C GLU A 529 -29.88 8.04 20.35
N GLY A 530 -28.96 7.89 19.39
CA GLY A 530 -28.08 6.72 19.25
C GLY A 530 -26.74 6.70 20.03
N GLY A 531 -26.60 7.45 21.13
CA GLY A 531 -25.30 7.69 21.78
C GLY A 531 -24.52 6.44 22.23
N TYR A 532 -25.23 5.35 22.58
CA TYR A 532 -24.63 4.09 23.06
C TYR A 532 -23.81 3.37 21.98
N LEU A 533 -24.21 3.47 20.70
CA LEU A 533 -23.55 2.76 19.61
C LEU A 533 -22.16 3.28 19.31
N TYR A 534 -21.94 4.58 19.55
CA TYR A 534 -20.62 5.19 19.42
C TYR A 534 -19.65 4.69 20.49
N LYS A 535 -20.13 4.32 21.69
CA LYS A 535 -19.30 3.73 22.74
C LYS A 535 -18.82 2.33 22.31
N ILE A 536 -19.73 1.48 21.86
CA ILE A 536 -19.44 0.14 21.34
C ILE A 536 -18.50 0.23 20.13
N SER A 537 -18.80 1.12 19.18
CA SER A 537 -18.00 1.33 17.98
C SER A 537 -16.56 1.75 18.29
N ARG A 538 -16.33 2.61 19.30
CA ARG A 538 -14.97 2.99 19.73
C ARG A 538 -14.18 1.80 20.30
N ILE A 539 -14.85 0.87 20.96
CA ILE A 539 -14.23 -0.31 21.56
C ILE A 539 -13.88 -1.31 20.47
N ILE A 540 -14.81 -1.61 19.57
CA ILE A 540 -14.56 -2.42 18.39
C ILE A 540 -13.43 -1.82 17.54
N LYS A 541 -13.43 -0.50 17.34
CA LYS A 541 -12.33 0.19 16.66
C LYS A 541 -10.99 -0.03 17.36
N SER A 542 -10.98 0.01 18.69
CA SER A 542 -9.76 -0.20 19.48
C SER A 542 -9.24 -1.65 19.38
N LEU A 543 -10.15 -2.63 19.24
CA LEU A 543 -9.83 -4.04 18.99
C LEU A 543 -9.43 -4.30 17.52
N GLN A 544 -10.04 -3.60 16.55
CA GLN A 544 -9.69 -3.68 15.13
C GLN A 544 -8.24 -3.29 14.86
N TYR A 545 -7.65 -2.37 15.65
CA TYR A 545 -6.21 -2.07 15.57
C TYR A 545 -5.32 -3.30 15.79
N CYS A 546 -5.76 -4.28 16.60
CA CYS A 546 -5.04 -5.54 16.77
C CYS A 546 -5.02 -6.34 15.47
N ALA A 547 -6.16 -6.40 14.77
CA ALA A 547 -6.31 -7.18 13.55
C ALA A 547 -5.70 -6.49 12.32
N GLU A 548 -5.87 -5.17 12.19
CA GLU A 548 -5.52 -4.40 10.99
C GLU A 548 -4.10 -3.82 11.03
N LYS A 549 -3.60 -3.50 12.23
CA LYS A 549 -2.32 -2.79 12.41
C LYS A 549 -1.36 -3.51 13.35
N ASN A 550 -1.77 -4.63 13.95
CA ASN A 550 -1.04 -5.35 15.00
C ASN A 550 -0.71 -4.47 16.23
N ILE A 551 -1.59 -3.53 16.59
CA ILE A 551 -1.41 -2.63 17.74
C ILE A 551 -2.52 -2.85 18.77
N VAL A 552 -2.15 -3.18 19.99
CA VAL A 552 -3.09 -3.30 21.11
C VAL A 552 -3.37 -1.92 21.71
N ARG A 553 -4.62 -1.45 21.55
CA ARG A 553 -5.11 -0.15 22.08
C ARG A 553 -6.16 -0.26 23.17
N LEU A 554 -6.56 -1.48 23.50
CA LEU A 554 -7.43 -1.83 24.61
C LEU A 554 -6.84 -3.05 25.30
N TRP A 555 -6.93 -3.11 26.63
CA TRP A 555 -6.62 -4.31 27.40
C TRP A 555 -7.75 -4.58 28.39
N ASN A 556 -8.47 -5.68 28.16
CA ASN A 556 -9.43 -6.23 29.11
C ASN A 556 -8.98 -7.66 29.46
N GLU A 557 -8.67 -7.92 30.72
CA GLU A 557 -8.19 -9.23 31.19
C GLU A 557 -9.20 -10.36 30.93
N GLU A 558 -10.49 -10.07 30.82
CA GLU A 558 -11.52 -11.06 30.49
C GLU A 558 -11.31 -11.66 29.09
N LEU A 559 -10.73 -10.90 28.15
CA LEU A 559 -10.36 -11.39 26.82
C LEU A 559 -9.17 -12.37 26.86
N LEU A 560 -8.51 -12.57 28.00
CA LEU A 560 -7.58 -13.68 28.20
C LEU A 560 -8.29 -15.01 28.51
N ASN A 561 -9.58 -14.96 28.87
CA ASN A 561 -10.38 -16.14 29.17
C ASN A 561 -11.12 -16.62 27.91
N TYR A 562 -10.77 -17.80 27.42
CA TYR A 562 -11.35 -18.38 26.22
C TYR A 562 -12.86 -18.65 26.34
N ASP A 563 -13.32 -19.08 27.51
CA ASP A 563 -14.75 -19.35 27.76
C ASP A 563 -15.57 -18.07 27.80
N PHE A 564 -14.97 -16.96 28.25
CA PHE A 564 -15.58 -15.64 28.17
C PHE A 564 -15.72 -15.18 26.71
N VAL A 565 -14.66 -15.34 25.91
CA VAL A 565 -14.67 -15.01 24.48
C VAL A 565 -15.72 -15.83 23.72
N ASN A 566 -15.80 -17.14 23.98
CA ASN A 566 -16.81 -17.99 23.37
C ASN A 566 -18.22 -17.71 23.88
N ARG A 567 -18.37 -17.38 25.16
CA ARG A 567 -19.65 -16.96 25.71
C ARG A 567 -20.12 -15.68 25.06
N ILE A 568 -19.30 -14.62 24.96
CA ILE A 568 -19.70 -13.36 24.32
C ILE A 568 -20.10 -13.58 22.86
N LYS A 569 -19.34 -14.40 22.12
CA LYS A 569 -19.69 -14.79 20.75
C LYS A 569 -21.07 -15.46 20.64
N GLN A 570 -21.54 -16.11 21.70
CA GLN A 570 -22.80 -16.86 21.73
C GLN A 570 -23.94 -16.10 22.44
N SER A 571 -23.62 -15.29 23.45
CA SER A 571 -24.54 -14.68 24.40
C SER A 571 -24.93 -13.26 24.03
N ASN A 572 -24.31 -12.67 23.00
CA ASN A 572 -24.71 -11.39 22.45
C ASN A 572 -24.55 -10.20 23.42
N LYS A 573 -23.49 -10.21 24.25
CA LYS A 573 -23.25 -9.20 25.30
C LYS A 573 -21.88 -8.52 25.21
N ILE A 574 -21.59 -7.84 24.10
CA ILE A 574 -20.33 -7.10 23.95
C ILE A 574 -20.21 -5.93 24.94
N ASP A 575 -21.33 -5.41 25.45
CA ASP A 575 -21.33 -4.38 26.50
C ASP A 575 -20.68 -4.88 27.81
N GLU A 576 -20.64 -6.19 28.07
CA GLU A 576 -19.94 -6.77 29.23
C GLU A 576 -18.41 -6.63 29.12
N ILE A 577 -17.84 -6.42 27.92
CA ILE A 577 -16.41 -6.10 27.74
C ILE A 577 -16.07 -4.71 28.33
N VAL A 578 -17.08 -3.90 28.59
CA VAL A 578 -16.96 -2.47 28.88
C VAL A 578 -17.30 -2.19 30.34
N ASP A 579 -16.35 -2.45 31.25
CA ASP A 579 -16.44 -1.82 32.56
C ASP A 579 -16.28 -0.29 32.36
N ASP A 580 -17.29 0.48 32.76
CA ASP A 580 -17.29 1.95 32.73
C ASP A 580 -16.10 2.56 33.50
N ARG A 581 -15.36 1.76 34.26
CA ARG A 581 -14.14 2.13 34.98
C ARG A 581 -12.89 2.25 34.11
N LEU A 582 -12.89 1.75 32.87
CA LEU A 582 -11.71 1.67 32.00
C LEU A 582 -11.49 2.91 31.12
N MET A 583 -12.51 3.74 30.93
CA MET A 583 -12.43 4.98 30.17
C MET A 583 -12.55 6.16 31.13
N ILE A 584 -11.50 6.98 31.24
CA ILE A 584 -11.62 8.25 31.93
C ILE A 584 -12.50 9.16 31.08
N ASP A 585 -13.65 9.53 31.66
CA ASP A 585 -14.50 10.60 31.18
C ASP A 585 -13.79 11.93 31.42
N GLU A 586 -13.76 12.82 30.43
CA GLU A 586 -13.15 14.16 30.58
C GLU A 586 -13.83 15.00 31.68
N LYS A 587 -14.99 14.53 32.16
CA LYS A 587 -15.78 15.16 33.22
C LYS A 587 -15.36 14.83 34.65
N SER A 588 -14.41 13.93 34.88
CA SER A 588 -13.87 13.71 36.24
C SER A 588 -12.62 14.58 36.46
N ILE A 589 -12.84 15.88 36.66
CA ILE A 589 -11.90 16.85 37.23
C ILE A 589 -12.32 17.14 38.67
#